data_AF-A0A382FEP1-F1
#
_entry.id   AF-A0A382FEP1-F1
#
_cell.length_a   1.000
_cell.length_b   1.000
_cell.length_c   1.000
_cell.angle_alpha   90.00
_cell.angle_beta   90.00
_cell.angle_gamma   90.00
#
_symmetry.space_group_name_H-M   'P 1'
#
loop_
_entity.id
_entity.type
_entity.pdbx_description
1 polymer ?
#
loop_
_entity_poly.entity_id
_entity_poly.type
_entity_poly.pdbx_seq_one_letter_code
_entity_poly.pdbx_strand_id
1 'polypeptide(L)'
;MLILAPLVIFLLCAACWGFADSRIVPAGLTVNSPADVLFLSSTSVVFICTLSVVLLGFDAVSRRRLTGELAMDLSQPMPRTDYACSQLIGVWMAAMIPTTIGILGGTFLIHQQMGEWP
;
A
#
# COMPACT_ATOMS: atom_id res chain seq x y z
N MET A 1 -1.76 -11.54 -6.30
CA MET A 1 -1.82 -11.02 -4.92
C MET A 1 -0.62 -11.42 -4.06
N LEU A 2 -0.13 -12.67 -4.14
CA LEU A 2 1.00 -13.19 -3.34
C LEU A 2 2.30 -12.36 -3.45
N ILE A 3 2.53 -11.68 -4.58
CA ILE A 3 3.75 -10.89 -4.83
C ILE A 3 3.56 -9.40 -4.50
N LEU A 4 2.34 -8.86 -4.64
CA LEU A 4 2.12 -7.42 -4.47
C LEU A 4 2.27 -6.99 -3.00
N ALA A 5 1.72 -7.77 -2.06
CA ALA A 5 1.81 -7.48 -0.63
C ALA A 5 3.26 -7.36 -0.12
N PRO A 6 4.16 -8.36 -0.33
CA PRO A 6 5.54 -8.24 0.11
C PRO A 6 6.30 -7.12 -0.61
N LEU A 7 5.96 -6.84 -1.88
CA LEU A 7 6.57 -5.74 -2.63
C LEU A 7 6.18 -4.37 -2.07
N VAL A 8 4.91 -4.16 -1.72
CA VAL A 8 4.43 -2.93 -1.06
C VAL A 8 5.15 -2.72 0.27
N ILE A 9 5.19 -3.76 1.11
CA ILE A 9 5.87 -3.68 2.41
C ILE A 9 7.35 -3.34 2.21
N PHE A 10 8.04 -4.05 1.32
CA PHE A 10 9.45 -3.80 1.03
C PHE A 10 9.70 -2.36 0.56
N LEU A 11 8.90 -1.87 -0.38
CA LEU A 11 9.13 -0.55 -0.98
C LEU A 11 8.83 0.59 0.00
N LEU A 12 7.83 0.42 0.87
CA LEU A 12 7.55 1.36 1.96
C LEU A 12 8.66 1.38 3.01
N CYS A 13 9.11 0.22 3.45
CA CYS A 13 10.23 0.12 4.40
C CYS A 13 11.52 0.70 3.80
N ALA A 14 11.81 0.42 2.53
CA ALA A 14 12.97 0.94 1.83
C ALA A 14 12.92 2.48 1.68
N ALA A 15 11.74 3.03 1.39
CA ALA A 15 11.55 4.49 1.33
C ALA A 15 11.82 5.14 2.70
N CYS A 16 11.22 4.60 3.77
CA CYS A 16 11.39 5.13 5.13
C CYS A 16 12.85 5.05 5.59
N TRP A 17 13.53 3.93 5.33
CA TRP A 17 14.95 3.76 5.64
C TRP A 17 15.83 4.71 4.81
N GLY A 18 15.55 4.86 3.52
CA GLY A 18 16.33 5.71 2.62
C GLY A 18 16.25 7.20 2.96
N PHE A 19 15.09 7.67 3.44
CA PHE A 19 14.91 9.06 3.85
C PHE A 19 15.41 9.37 5.26
N ALA A 20 15.50 8.36 6.14
CA ALA A 20 16.09 8.53 7.47
C ALA A 20 17.64 8.51 7.45
N ASP A 21 18.27 7.91 6.43
CA ASP A 21 19.73 7.85 6.30
C ASP A 21 20.31 9.13 5.66
N SER A 22 21.02 9.94 6.46
CA SER A 22 21.66 11.19 6.04
C SER A 22 22.72 11.04 4.93
N ARG A 23 23.19 9.82 4.64
CA ARG A 23 24.13 9.54 3.56
C ARG A 23 23.45 9.41 2.19
N ILE A 24 22.17 9.04 2.19
CA ILE A 24 21.40 8.66 0.99
C ILE A 24 20.40 9.75 0.61
N VAL A 25 20.01 10.61 1.56
CA VAL A 25 19.11 11.73 1.32
C VAL A 25 19.64 12.61 0.16
N PRO A 26 18.82 12.88 -0.87
CA PRO A 26 19.21 13.71 -2.01
C PRO A 26 19.71 15.10 -1.59
N ALA A 27 20.78 15.57 -2.23
CA ALA A 27 21.36 16.89 -1.97
C ALA A 27 20.30 17.99 -2.17
N GLY A 28 19.94 18.67 -1.08
CA GLY A 28 18.93 19.75 -1.07
C GLY A 28 17.74 19.51 -0.12
N LEU A 29 17.59 18.30 0.41
CA LEU A 29 16.61 18.01 1.46
C LEU A 29 17.27 18.04 2.83
N THR A 30 16.78 18.89 3.73
CA THR A 30 17.22 18.92 5.13
C THR A 30 16.24 18.09 5.96
N VAL A 31 16.72 16.95 6.46
CA VAL A 31 15.96 16.06 7.33
C VAL A 31 16.52 16.23 8.73
N ASN A 32 15.81 16.98 9.58
CA ASN A 32 16.27 17.28 10.94
C ASN A 32 15.46 16.55 12.00
N SER A 33 14.25 16.11 11.67
CA SER A 33 13.35 15.43 12.59
C SER A 33 12.74 14.15 11.96
N PRO A 34 12.33 13.16 12.79
CA PRO A 34 11.57 12.00 12.33
C PRO A 34 10.27 12.37 11.61
N ALA A 35 9.66 13.50 11.97
CA ALA A 35 8.45 14.02 11.32
C ALA A 35 8.71 14.45 9.86
N ASP A 36 9.89 15.02 9.57
CA ASP A 36 10.28 15.37 8.20
C ASP A 36 10.41 14.12 7.33
N VAL A 37 10.95 13.03 7.90
CA VAL A 37 11.04 11.73 7.22
C VAL A 37 9.67 11.16 6.91
N LEU A 38 8.74 11.21 7.88
CA LEU A 38 7.35 10.78 7.65
C LEU A 38 6.69 11.59 6.55
N PHE A 39 6.87 12.91 6.56
CA PHE A 39 6.30 13.78 5.55
C PHE A 39 6.82 13.42 4.16
N LEU A 40 8.12 13.24 4.01
CA LEU A 40 8.73 12.88 2.73
C LEU A 40 8.29 11.47 2.27
N SER A 41 8.28 10.52 3.20
CA SER A 41 7.83 9.13 2.97
C SER A 41 6.34 9.05 2.61
N SER A 42 5.52 10.00 3.07
CA SER A 42 4.07 10.02 2.78
C SER A 42 3.77 10.07 1.28
N THR A 43 4.63 10.74 0.50
CA THR A 43 4.50 10.81 -0.96
C THR A 43 4.65 9.41 -1.57
N SER A 44 5.65 8.65 -1.14
CA SER A 44 5.85 7.26 -1.55
C SER A 44 4.69 6.38 -1.11
N VAL A 45 4.22 6.53 0.13
CA VAL A 45 3.07 5.79 0.66
C VAL A 45 1.82 5.99 -0.20
N VAL A 46 1.47 7.24 -0.50
CA VAL A 46 0.30 7.57 -1.33
C VAL A 46 0.47 7.02 -2.74
N PHE A 47 1.65 7.18 -3.36
CA PHE A 47 1.91 6.68 -4.70
C PHE A 47 1.76 5.15 -4.79
N ILE A 48 2.38 4.41 -3.87
CA ILE A 48 2.37 2.95 -3.87
C ILE A 48 0.97 2.42 -3.55
N CYS A 49 0.28 3.03 -2.58
CA CYS A 49 -1.06 2.63 -2.19
C CYS A 49 -2.05 2.85 -3.34
N THR A 50 -2.04 4.03 -3.97
CA THR A 50 -2.92 4.33 -5.10
C THR A 50 -2.69 3.40 -6.28
N LEU A 51 -1.43 3.16 -6.64
CA LEU A 51 -1.06 2.22 -7.71
C LEU A 51 -1.50 0.78 -7.37
N SER A 52 -1.35 0.36 -6.12
CA SER A 52 -1.80 -0.96 -5.64
C SER A 52 -3.31 -1.13 -5.77
N VAL A 53 -4.10 -0.13 -5.34
CA VAL A 53 -5.57 -0.17 -5.45
C VAL A 53 -6.02 -0.26 -6.91
N VAL A 54 -5.37 0.50 -7.81
CA VAL A 54 -5.71 0.47 -9.25
C VAL A 54 -5.41 -0.89 -9.86
N LEU A 55 -4.24 -1.46 -9.59
CA LEU A 55 -3.87 -2.77 -10.13
C LEU A 55 -4.75 -3.90 -9.57
N LEU A 56 -5.02 -3.88 -8.26
CA LEU A 56 -5.89 -4.86 -7.62
C LEU A 56 -7.34 -4.73 -8.06
N GLY A 57 -7.85 -3.51 -8.22
CA GLY A 57 -9.19 -3.25 -8.72
C GLY A 57 -9.35 -3.74 -10.16
N PHE A 58 -8.35 -3.48 -11.01
CA PHE A 58 -8.32 -4.00 -12.37
C PHE A 58 -8.32 -5.53 -12.39
N ASP A 59 -7.46 -6.20 -11.63
CA ASP A 59 -7.40 -7.66 -11.58
C ASP A 59 -8.70 -8.27 -11.03
N ALA A 60 -9.27 -7.68 -9.97
CA ALA A 60 -10.50 -8.18 -9.36
C ALA A 60 -11.72 -8.17 -10.30
N VAL A 61 -11.82 -7.17 -11.19
CA VAL A 61 -12.97 -7.02 -12.10
C VAL A 61 -12.66 -7.58 -13.48
N SER A 62 -11.55 -7.15 -14.10
CA SER A 62 -11.23 -7.48 -15.50
C SER A 62 -10.94 -8.96 -15.66
N ARG A 63 -10.20 -9.59 -14.74
CA ARG A 63 -9.87 -11.02 -14.83
C ARG A 63 -11.13 -11.88 -14.75
N ARG A 64 -12.00 -11.63 -13.78
CA ARG A 64 -13.27 -12.37 -13.60
C ARG A 64 -14.23 -12.17 -14.75
N ARG A 65 -14.22 -10.99 -15.38
CA ARG A 65 -14.99 -10.73 -16.60
C ARG A 65 -14.44 -11.57 -17.77
N LEU A 66 -13.12 -11.64 -17.93
CA LEU A 66 -12.47 -12.39 -19.01
C LEU A 66 -12.62 -13.91 -18.85
N THR A 67 -12.61 -14.43 -17.61
CA THR A 67 -12.80 -15.86 -17.34
C THR A 67 -14.27 -16.29 -17.32
N GLY A 68 -15.21 -15.35 -17.36
CA GLY A 68 -16.65 -15.62 -17.29
C GLY A 68 -17.17 -15.87 -15.87
N GLU A 69 -16.29 -15.94 -14.86
CA GLU A 69 -16.65 -16.09 -13.44
C GLU A 69 -17.66 -15.03 -12.99
N LEU A 70 -17.49 -13.79 -13.45
CA LEU A 70 -18.40 -12.69 -13.09
C LEU A 70 -19.85 -12.95 -13.53
N ALA A 71 -20.06 -13.58 -14.68
CA ALA A 71 -21.41 -13.92 -15.15
C ALA A 71 -22.04 -15.03 -14.30
N MET A 72 -21.21 -15.94 -13.78
CA MET A 72 -21.65 -17.01 -12.88
C MET A 72 -21.94 -16.46 -11.47
N ASP A 73 -21.15 -15.52 -10.97
CA ASP A 73 -21.38 -14.87 -9.68
C ASP A 73 -22.68 -14.04 -9.70
N LEU A 74 -22.97 -13.35 -10.81
CA LEU A 74 -24.17 -12.53 -10.97
C LEU A 74 -25.47 -13.32 -11.19
N SER A 75 -25.38 -14.62 -11.50
CA SER A 75 -26.56 -15.49 -11.63
C SER A 75 -26.97 -16.14 -10.31
N GLN A 76 -26.14 -16.03 -9.28
CA GLN A 76 -26.46 -16.50 -7.93
C GLN A 76 -27.57 -15.65 -7.32
N PRO A 77 -28.40 -16.21 -6.40
CA PRO A 77 -29.47 -15.49 -5.72
C PRO A 77 -28.89 -14.59 -4.59
N MET A 78 -27.90 -13.76 -4.93
CA MET A 78 -27.27 -12.79 -4.04
C MET A 78 -27.70 -11.37 -4.47
N PRO A 79 -28.07 -10.48 -3.52
CA PRO A 79 -28.29 -9.07 -3.84
C PRO A 79 -27.04 -8.45 -4.47
N ARG A 80 -27.23 -7.70 -5.57
CA ARG A 80 -26.12 -7.06 -6.31
C ARG A 80 -25.34 -6.05 -5.46
N THR A 81 -26.03 -5.41 -4.51
CA THR A 81 -25.42 -4.47 -3.56
C THR A 81 -24.40 -5.17 -2.67
N ASP A 82 -24.75 -6.35 -2.17
CA ASP A 82 -23.92 -7.09 -1.23
C ASP A 82 -22.70 -7.66 -1.95
N TYR A 83 -22.89 -8.15 -3.18
CA TYR A 83 -21.80 -8.58 -4.05
C TYR A 83 -20.83 -7.41 -4.32
N ALA A 84 -21.33 -6.26 -4.77
CA ALA A 84 -20.50 -5.09 -5.06
C ALA A 84 -19.76 -4.59 -3.82
N CYS A 85 -20.43 -4.55 -2.65
CA CYS A 85 -19.82 -4.14 -1.40
C CYS A 85 -18.71 -5.11 -0.97
N SER A 86 -18.95 -6.41 -1.06
CA SER A 86 -17.94 -7.43 -0.72
C SER A 86 -16.69 -7.30 -1.59
N GLN A 87 -16.86 -7.00 -2.88
CA GLN A 87 -15.74 -6.84 -3.81
C GLN A 87 -14.98 -5.55 -3.56
N LEU A 88 -15.68 -4.45 -3.26
CA LEU A 88 -15.06 -3.17 -2.89
C LEU A 88 -14.25 -3.31 -1.60
N ILE A 89 -14.83 -3.86 -0.55
CA ILE A 89 -14.15 -4.07 0.74
C ILE A 89 -12.98 -5.03 0.57
N GLY A 90 -13.13 -6.10 -0.20
CA GLY A 90 -12.07 -7.07 -0.47
C GLY A 90 -10.85 -6.43 -1.14
N VAL A 91 -11.06 -5.64 -2.19
CA VAL A 91 -9.97 -4.91 -2.88
C VAL A 91 -9.36 -3.86 -1.96
N TRP A 92 -10.18 -3.11 -1.22
CA TRP A 92 -9.72 -2.10 -0.29
C TRP A 92 -8.84 -2.71 0.81
N MET A 93 -9.29 -3.78 1.48
CA MET A 93 -8.50 -4.46 2.51
C MET A 93 -7.22 -5.05 1.94
N ALA A 94 -7.27 -5.62 0.74
CA ALA A 94 -6.09 -6.19 0.10
C ALA A 94 -4.98 -5.17 -0.19
N ALA A 95 -5.34 -3.91 -0.43
CA ALA A 95 -4.36 -2.82 -0.58
C ALA A 95 -3.97 -2.22 0.78
N MET A 96 -4.95 -2.00 1.67
CA MET A 96 -4.73 -1.30 2.93
C MET A 96 -3.90 -2.12 3.93
N ILE A 97 -4.17 -3.42 4.09
CA ILE A 97 -3.45 -4.27 5.05
C ILE A 97 -1.92 -4.23 4.84
N PRO A 98 -1.37 -4.53 3.65
CA PRO A 98 0.08 -4.48 3.44
C PRO A 98 0.62 -3.05 3.54
N THR A 99 -0.16 -2.04 3.17
CA THR A 99 0.23 -0.63 3.31
C THR A 99 0.36 -0.24 4.79
N THR A 100 -0.61 -0.60 5.63
CA THR A 100 -0.56 -0.36 7.09
C THR A 100 0.63 -1.09 7.72
N ILE A 101 0.86 -2.35 7.35
CA ILE A 101 2.03 -3.11 7.83
C ILE A 101 3.33 -2.43 7.40
N GLY A 102 3.43 -1.99 6.15
CA GLY A 102 4.59 -1.27 5.64
C GLY A 102 4.83 0.07 6.33
N ILE A 103 3.77 0.82 6.67
CA ILE A 103 3.88 2.07 7.44
C ILE A 103 4.39 1.78 8.86
N LEU A 104 3.83 0.79 9.55
CA LEU A 104 4.27 0.39 10.90
C LEU A 104 5.71 -0.12 10.90
N GLY A 105 6.10 -0.88 9.88
CA GLY A 105 7.49 -1.29 9.68
C GLY A 105 8.40 -0.08 9.42
N GLY A 106 7.97 0.82 8.55
CA GLY A 106 8.69 2.05 8.21
C GLY A 106 8.92 2.96 9.42
N THR A 107 7.91 3.18 10.26
CA THR A 107 8.05 3.99 11.48
C THR A 107 9.05 3.38 12.47
N PHE A 108 9.05 2.06 12.61
CA PHE A 108 10.04 1.36 13.43
C PHE A 108 11.48 1.53 12.89
N LEU A 109 11.66 1.48 11.57
CA LEU A 109 12.96 1.70 10.94
C LEU A 109 13.47 3.15 11.12
N ILE A 110 12.57 4.13 11.03
CA ILE A 110 12.89 5.54 11.31
C ILE A 110 13.37 5.68 12.76
N HIS A 111 12.64 5.09 13.70
CA HIS A 111 13.01 5.09 15.11
C HIS A 111 14.39 4.45 15.34
N GLN A 112 14.68 3.33 14.68
CA GLN A 112 15.97 2.66 14.80
C GLN A 112 17.15 3.53 14.34
N GLN A 113 16.96 4.37 13.32
CA GLN A 113 18.02 5.23 12.80
C GLN A 113 18.16 6.56 13.55
N MET A 114 17.06 7.19 13.92
CA MET A 114 17.06 8.53 14.51
C MET A 114 17.00 8.51 16.04
N GLY A 115 16.68 7.37 16.66
CA GLY A 115 16.60 7.23 18.13
C GLY A 115 15.37 7.88 18.77
N GLU A 116 14.54 8.54 17.98
CA GLU A 116 13.31 9.21 18.41
C GLU A 116 12.10 8.62 17.70
N TRP A 117 10.93 8.66 18.36
CA TRP A 117 9.69 8.24 17.74
C TRP A 117 9.11 9.40 16.93
N PRO A 118 8.68 9.15 15.69
CA PRO A 118 7.92 10.14 14.92
C PRO A 118 6.48 10.31 15.43
#